data_AF-A0A4U3MRV8-F1
#
_entry.id   AF-A0A4U3MRV8-F1
#
_cell.length_a   1.000
_cell.length_b   1.000
_cell.length_c   1.000
_cell.angle_alpha   90.00
_cell.angle_beta   90.00
_cell.angle_gamma   90.00
#
_symmetry.space_group_name_H-M   'P 1'
#
loop_
_entity.id
_entity.type
_entity.pdbx_description
1 polymer ?
#
loop_
_entity_poly.entity_id
_entity_poly.type
_entity_poly.pdbx_seq_one_letter_code
_entity_poly.pdbx_strand_id
1 'polypeptide(L)' 'MRYLDAEAIENIATGAAFLGTGGGGDPYIGKMMALSAIEENGPVKLVSPEEIAAEDFFLPAAMMGAPSV' A
#
# COMPACT_ATOMS: atom_id res chain seq x y z
N MET A 1 11.65 -4.09 -9.28
CA MET A 1 10.32 -3.51 -9.56
C MET A 1 10.43 -2.02 -9.37
N ARG A 2 10.08 -1.21 -10.38
CA ARG A 2 10.09 0.26 -10.28
C ARG A 2 8.68 0.84 -10.14
N TYR A 3 7.68 0.06 -10.55
CA TYR A 3 6.27 0.37 -10.44
C TYR A 3 5.53 -0.83 -9.85
N LEU A 4 4.50 -0.55 -9.04
CA LEU A 4 3.59 -1.50 -8.43
C LEU A 4 2.31 -1.52 -9.25
N ASP A 5 2.06 -2.63 -9.93
CA ASP A 5 0.85 -2.91 -10.69
C ASP A 5 -0.13 -3.76 -9.87
N ALA A 6 -1.25 -4.16 -10.48
CA ALA A 6 -2.29 -4.92 -9.80
C ALA A 6 -1.79 -6.24 -9.21
N GLU A 7 -0.91 -6.96 -9.91
CA GLU A 7 -0.32 -8.21 -9.41
C GLU A 7 0.60 -7.95 -8.21
N ALA A 8 1.38 -6.87 -8.25
CA ALA A 8 2.19 -6.46 -7.11
C ALA A 8 1.33 -6.17 -5.88
N ILE A 9 0.16 -5.52 -6.04
CA ILE A 9 -0.76 -5.24 -4.93
C ILE A 9 -1.33 -6.53 -4.31
N GLU A 10 -1.71 -7.52 -5.11
CA GLU A 10 -2.18 -8.83 -4.61
C GLU A 10 -1.10 -9.52 -3.75
N ASN A 11 0.15 -9.51 -4.22
CA ASN A 11 1.28 -10.07 -3.49
C ASN A 11 1.59 -9.29 -2.20
N ILE A 12 1.58 -7.95 -2.26
CA ILE A 12 1.80 -7.08 -1.10
C ILE A 12 0.71 -7.30 -0.05
N ALA A 13 -0.56 -7.38 -0.44
CA ALA A 13 -1.66 -7.60 0.49
C ALA A 13 -1.49 -8.93 1.25
N THR A 14 -1.08 -9.99 0.55
CA THR A 14 -0.82 -11.31 1.15
C THR A 14 0.36 -11.26 2.12
N GLY A 15 1.49 -10.67 1.69
CA GLY A 15 2.68 -10.53 2.53
C GLY A 15 2.44 -9.65 3.75
N ALA A 16 1.75 -8.52 3.58
CA ALA A 16 1.40 -7.60 4.66
C ALA A 16 0.46 -8.25 5.68
N ALA A 17 -0.52 -9.04 5.25
CA ALA A 17 -1.40 -9.78 6.14
C ALA A 17 -0.61 -10.78 7.01
N PHE A 18 0.34 -11.50 6.41
CA PHE A 18 1.19 -12.44 7.12
C PHE A 18 2.12 -11.74 8.11
N LEU A 19 2.80 -10.67 7.66
CA LEU A 19 3.76 -9.91 8.46
C LEU A 19 3.08 -9.01 9.52
N GLY A 20 1.78 -8.74 9.39
CA GLY A 20 1.00 -7.94 10.31
C GLY A 20 0.65 -8.64 11.63
N THR A 21 0.98 -9.92 11.81
CA THR A 21 0.80 -10.68 13.07
C THR A 21 -0.63 -10.68 13.61
N GLY A 22 -1.63 -10.63 12.72
CA GLY A 22 -3.06 -10.57 13.07
C GLY A 22 -3.62 -9.16 13.27
N GLY A 23 -2.80 -8.11 13.10
CA GLY A 23 -3.21 -6.71 13.06
C GLY A 23 -3.02 -6.07 11.68
N GLY A 24 -2.94 -4.74 11.62
CA GLY A 24 -2.67 -3.99 10.39
C GLY A 24 -3.90 -3.61 9.55
N GLY A 25 -5.11 -3.96 10.01
CA GLY A 25 -6.36 -3.74 9.29
C GLY A 25 -6.78 -4.96 8.47
N ASP A 26 -7.95 -4.88 7.83
CA ASP A 26 -8.44 -5.94 6.95
C ASP A 26 -7.66 -5.90 5.62
N PRO A 27 -6.90 -6.96 5.26
CA PRO A 27 -6.15 -7.00 4.01
C PRO A 27 -7.04 -6.87 2.77
N TYR A 28 -8.28 -7.33 2.83
CA TYR A 28 -9.21 -7.26 1.72
C TYR A 28 -9.58 -5.81 1.40
N ILE A 29 -9.91 -5.02 2.42
CA ILE A 29 -10.31 -3.61 2.25
C ILE A 29 -9.16 -2.80 1.63
N GLY A 30 -7.97 -2.85 2.24
CA GLY A 30 -6.80 -2.11 1.75
C GLY A 30 -6.41 -2.51 0.33
N LYS A 31 -6.48 -3.81 0.01
CA LYS A 31 -6.22 -4.32 -1.33
C LYS A 31 -7.20 -3.77 -2.36
N MET A 32 -8.50 -3.84 -2.09
CA MET A 32 -9.52 -3.37 -3.04
C MET A 32 -9.38 -1.86 -3.31
N MET A 33 -9.07 -1.07 -2.27
CA MET A 33 -8.79 0.36 -2.43
C MET A 33 -7.57 0.61 -3.34
N ALA A 34 -6.47 -0.10 -3.12
CA ALA A 34 -5.26 0.04 -3.92
C ALA A 34 -5.47 -0.41 -5.38
N LEU A 35 -6.18 -1.52 -5.61
CA LEU A 35 -6.51 -2.00 -6.96
C LEU A 35 -7.38 -1.00 -7.72
N SER A 36 -8.42 -0.45 -7.08
CA SER A 36 -9.26 0.59 -7.68
C SER A 36 -8.45 1.83 -8.04
N ALA A 37 -7.54 2.27 -7.16
CA ALA A 37 -6.68 3.41 -7.42
C ALA A 37 -5.72 3.17 -8.61
N ILE A 38 -5.16 1.96 -8.73
CA ILE A 38 -4.32 1.57 -9.86
C ILE A 38 -5.11 1.49 -11.17
N GLU A 39 -6.35 0.99 -11.13
CA GLU A 39 -7.22 0.95 -12.30
C GLU A 39 -7.50 2.37 -12.84
N GLU A 40 -7.75 3.32 -11.94
CA GLU A 40 -8.07 4.70 -12.31
C GLU A 40 -6.85 5.54 -12.68
N ASN A 41 -5.72 5.36 -11.99
CA ASN A 41 -4.57 6.27 -12.07
C ASN A 41 -3.30 5.61 -12.65
N GLY A 42 -3.34 4.31 -12.88
CA GLY A 42 -2.20 3.51 -13.32
C GLY A 42 -1.27 3.05 -12.18
N PRO A 43 -0.19 2.31 -12.52
CA PRO A 43 0.74 1.74 -11.55
C PRO A 43 1.46 2.79 -10.69
N VAL A 44 1.70 2.46 -9.42
CA VAL A 44 2.34 3.37 -8.44
C VAL A 44 3.86 3.24 -8.50
N LYS A 45 4.60 4.35 -8.57
CA LYS A 45 6.07 4.31 -8.49
C LYS A 45 6.53 3.93 -7.07
N LEU A 46 7.32 2.87 -6.95
CA LEU A 46 8.04 2.56 -5.70
C LEU A 46 9.34 3.37 -5.67
N VAL A 47 9.56 4.12 -4.59
CA VAL A 47 10.72 4.98 -4.41
C VAL A 47 11.60 4.43 -3.30
N SER A 48 12.90 4.30 -3.57
CA SER A 48 13.89 3.88 -2.57
C SER A 48 14.20 5.04 -1.60
N PRO A 49 14.50 4.78 -0.32
CA PRO A 49 14.94 5.83 0.61
C PRO A 49 16.14 6.63 0.10
N GLU A 50 17.04 6.02 -0.68
CA GLU A 50 18.21 6.68 -1.28
C GLU A 50 17.85 7.65 -2.43
N GLU A 51 16.62 7.60 -2.94
CA GLU A 51 16.12 8.55 -3.96
C GLU A 51 15.48 9.80 -3.33
N ILE A 52 15.36 9.87 -2.00
CA ILE A 52 14.71 10.95 -1.25
C ILE A 52 15.76 11.95 -0.73
N ALA A 53 15.54 13.25 -0.92
CA ALA A 53 16.43 14.27 -0.37
C ALA A 53 16.25 14.39 1.15
N ALA A 54 17.28 14.85 1.86
CA ALA A 54 17.24 14.98 3.32
C ALA A 54 16.17 15.99 3.79
N GLU A 55 15.82 16.95 2.92
CA GLU A 55 14.87 18.01 3.18
C GLU A 55 13.45 17.70 2.69
N ASP A 56 13.24 16.54 2.04
CA ASP A 56 11.92 16.12 1.59
C ASP A 56 11.03 15.71 2.77
N PHE A 57 9.71 15.87 2.60
CA PHE A 57 8.74 15.48 3.62
C PHE A 57 8.21 14.07 3.40
N PHE A 58 8.22 13.26 4.46
CA PHE A 58 7.51 11.99 4.51
C PHE A 58 6.18 12.17 5.26
N LEU A 59 5.06 11.99 4.55
CA LEU A 59 3.72 12.01 5.14
C LEU A 59 3.12 10.60 5.15
N PRO A 60 3.13 9.89 6.28
CA PRO A 60 2.48 8.59 6.37
C PRO A 60 0.95 8.77 6.26
N ALA A 61 0.34 8.00 5.38
CA ALA A 61 -1.11 7.87 5.27
C ALA A 61 -1.52 6.47 5.69
N ALA A 62 -2.51 6.37 6.57
CA ALA A 62 -3.08 5.12 7.04
C ALA A 62 -4.58 5.29 7.31
N MET A 63 -5.31 4.19 7.28
CA MET A 63 -6.71 4.15 7.70
C MET A 63 -6.82 3.93 9.20
N MET A 64 -7.78 4.60 9.83
CA MET A 64 -8.11 4.42 11.25
C MET A 64 -9.63 4.38 11.41
N GLY A 65 -10.13 3.42 12.20
CA GLY A 65 -11.56 3.24 12.41
C GLY A 65 -11.89 1.81 12.82
N ALA A 66 -13.18 1.52 12.98
CA ALA A 66 -13.66 0.15 13.14
C ALA A 66 -13.64 -0.55 11.77
N PRO A 67 -13.18 -1.81 11.64
CA PRO A 67 -13.16 -2.50 10.35
C PRO A 67 -14.52 -2.66 9.67
N SER A 68 -15.61 -2.53 10.43
CA SER A 68 -16.98 -2.66 9.93
C SER A 68 -17.53 -1.41 9.24
N VAL A 69 -16.82 -0.28 9.27
CA VAL A 69 -17.25 1.00 8.70
C VAL A 69 -16.35 1.48 7.58
#